data_AF-A0A4Q5RY84-F1
#
_entry.id   AF-A0A4Q5RY84-F1
#
_cell.length_a   1.000
_cell.length_b   1.000
_cell.length_c   1.000
_cell.angle_alpha   90.00
_cell.angle_beta   90.00
_cell.angle_gamma   90.00
#
_symmetry.space_group_name_H-M   'P 1'
#
loop_
_entity.id
_entity.type
_entity.pdbx_description
1 polymer ?
#
loop_
_entity_poly.entity_id
_entity_poly.type
_entity_poly.pdbx_seq_one_letter_code
_entity_poly.pdbx_strand_id
1 'polypeptide(L)'
;MARIAGGLGTSHVPMIGRTIAANKQQEVSFKPFFDAYGPAHDWLARVKPDVVIVFYNDHGLSFSLDNMPTFAIGAANEYRNADEGWGEPEPRVFRGAPELSWHIVQSLIADEFDISVCREMLFDHAGITALDLLFPDHDVPVATIPIVINAVQPPLPTPARCYKFGQAIGRAIATFASDQKVLVIGSGGLSHELGEFGKINEPFDRMTMEKILDAPEELTRYTNDEIVDLAGAQGLELMTWIAMRGAVAGAVDVVSSIYHAPISHTGGAMMLIEPAAKG
;
A
#
# COMPACT_ATOMS: atom_id res chain seq x y z
N MET A 1 -18.12 -9.52 13.20
CA MET A 1 -17.81 -8.84 11.94
C MET A 1 -16.35 -8.51 11.96
N ALA A 2 -15.66 -8.76 10.84
CA ALA A 2 -14.26 -8.40 10.73
C ALA A 2 -14.11 -6.88 10.87
N ARG A 3 -12.93 -6.44 11.29
CA ARG A 3 -12.67 -5.03 11.55
C ARG A 3 -11.31 -4.63 11.02
N ILE A 4 -11.23 -3.41 10.52
CA ILE A 4 -9.94 -2.78 10.22
C ILE A 4 -9.30 -2.38 11.55
N ALA A 5 -8.08 -2.86 11.78
CA ALA A 5 -7.32 -2.60 12.98
C ALA A 5 -6.39 -1.38 12.83
N GLY A 6 -5.96 -1.08 11.61
CA GLY A 6 -5.09 0.06 11.30
C GLY A 6 -4.88 0.23 9.81
N GLY A 7 -4.19 1.31 9.47
CA GLY A 7 -3.75 1.65 8.12
C GLY A 7 -2.26 1.97 8.09
N LEU A 8 -1.52 1.51 7.09
CA LEU A 8 -0.11 1.84 6.89
C LEU A 8 0.07 2.47 5.51
N GLY A 9 0.55 3.71 5.44
CA GLY A 9 1.16 4.25 4.23
C GLY A 9 2.66 4.01 4.27
N THR A 10 3.28 3.45 3.22
CA THR A 10 4.75 3.37 3.17
C THR A 10 5.34 3.29 1.77
N SER A 11 6.52 3.90 1.58
CA SER A 11 7.31 3.78 0.35
C SER A 11 7.87 2.36 0.14
N HIS A 12 7.95 1.92 -1.11
CA HIS A 12 8.44 0.59 -1.50
C HIS A 12 9.65 0.61 -2.45
N VAL A 13 10.37 1.73 -2.53
CA VAL A 13 11.51 1.92 -3.43
C VAL A 13 12.44 0.69 -3.39
N PRO A 14 12.86 0.10 -4.52
CA PRO A 14 13.68 -1.12 -4.54
C PRO A 14 14.96 -1.04 -3.68
N MET A 15 15.50 0.16 -3.48
CA MET A 15 16.63 0.40 -2.59
C MET A 15 16.35 -0.04 -1.14
N ILE A 16 15.12 0.12 -0.65
CA ILE A 16 14.69 -0.32 0.68
C ILE A 16 14.82 -1.84 0.78
N GLY A 17 14.22 -2.58 -0.15
CA GLY A 17 14.29 -4.04 -0.21
C GLY A 17 15.73 -4.56 -0.31
N ARG A 18 16.56 -3.91 -1.15
CA ARG A 18 18.00 -4.24 -1.26
C ARG A 18 18.76 -3.99 0.06
N THR A 19 18.45 -2.91 0.77
CA THR A 19 19.06 -2.62 2.07
C THR A 19 18.65 -3.65 3.13
N ILE A 20 17.40 -4.11 3.12
CA ILE A 20 16.91 -5.17 4.01
C ILE A 20 17.64 -6.48 3.72
N ALA A 21 17.66 -6.92 2.45
CA ALA A 21 18.32 -8.15 2.03
C ALA A 21 19.83 -8.17 2.34
N ALA A 22 20.48 -7.00 2.33
CA ALA A 22 21.89 -6.86 2.68
C ALA A 22 22.17 -6.73 4.19
N ASN A 23 21.12 -6.65 5.04
CA ASN A 23 21.22 -6.35 6.47
C ASN A 23 22.00 -5.04 6.78
N LYS A 24 21.75 -4.00 5.98
CA LYS A 24 22.47 -2.70 6.04
C LYS A 24 21.61 -1.52 6.50
N GLN A 25 20.47 -1.78 7.11
CA GLN A 25 19.51 -0.75 7.56
C GLN A 25 20.18 0.28 8.48
N GLN A 26 21.17 -0.13 9.28
CA GLN A 26 21.90 0.73 10.22
C GLN A 26 23.04 1.53 9.57
N GLU A 27 23.41 1.23 8.31
CA GLU A 27 24.56 1.80 7.61
C GLU A 27 24.18 2.88 6.58
N VAL A 28 22.89 3.04 6.27
CA VAL A 28 22.40 3.95 5.22
C VAL A 28 22.00 5.32 5.76
N SER A 29 22.06 6.35 4.91
CA SER A 29 21.68 7.73 5.27
C SER A 29 20.21 7.87 5.68
N PHE A 30 19.35 6.99 5.16
CA PHE A 30 17.92 6.94 5.47
C PHE A 30 17.57 5.96 6.58
N LYS A 31 18.54 5.59 7.44
CA LYS A 31 18.31 4.80 8.67
C LYS A 31 17.09 5.25 9.49
N PRO A 32 16.81 6.57 9.67
CA PRO A 32 15.61 6.99 10.41
C PRO A 32 14.29 6.42 9.87
N PHE A 33 14.21 6.14 8.56
CA PHE A 33 13.04 5.48 7.97
C PHE A 33 12.82 4.08 8.55
N PHE A 34 13.88 3.29 8.71
CA PHE A 34 13.80 1.97 9.33
C PHE A 34 13.53 2.07 10.84
N ASP A 35 14.12 3.05 11.53
CA ASP A 35 13.90 3.24 12.97
C ASP A 35 12.43 3.55 13.29
N ALA A 36 11.71 4.24 12.38
CA ALA A 36 10.29 4.51 12.52
C ALA A 36 9.42 3.25 12.56
N TYR A 37 9.92 2.10 12.10
CA TYR A 37 9.21 0.82 12.19
C TYR A 37 9.22 0.20 13.58
N GLY A 38 10.08 0.64 14.51
CA GLY A 38 10.10 0.11 15.89
C GLY A 38 8.73 0.18 16.58
N PRO A 39 8.08 1.36 16.66
CA PRO A 39 6.72 1.46 17.19
C PRO A 39 5.67 0.67 16.39
N ALA A 40 5.88 0.47 15.09
CA ALA A 40 5.01 -0.38 14.27
C ALA A 40 5.15 -1.86 14.63
N HIS A 41 6.35 -2.34 14.96
CA HIS A 41 6.59 -3.70 15.46
C HIS A 41 5.93 -3.90 16.83
N ASP A 42 6.04 -2.94 17.74
CA ASP A 42 5.33 -2.95 19.03
C ASP A 42 3.81 -2.99 18.85
N TRP A 43 3.31 -2.21 17.88
CA TRP A 43 1.89 -2.20 17.51
C TRP A 43 1.45 -3.56 16.96
N LEU A 44 2.20 -4.18 16.07
CA LEU A 44 1.90 -5.51 15.53
C LEU A 44 1.88 -6.57 16.62
N ALA A 45 2.82 -6.53 17.56
CA ALA A 45 2.87 -7.46 18.69
C ALA A 45 1.63 -7.36 19.60
N ARG A 46 1.05 -6.15 19.74
CA ARG A 46 -0.19 -5.90 20.48
C ARG A 46 -1.43 -6.25 19.69
N VAL A 47 -1.54 -5.76 18.46
CA VAL A 47 -2.77 -5.79 17.65
C VAL A 47 -2.94 -7.12 16.93
N LYS A 48 -1.85 -7.73 16.46
CA LYS A 48 -1.81 -9.04 15.79
C LYS A 48 -2.88 -9.17 14.69
N PRO A 49 -2.80 -8.40 13.58
CA PRO A 49 -3.73 -8.57 12.46
C PRO A 49 -3.70 -10.01 11.95
N ASP A 50 -4.83 -10.49 11.44
CA ASP A 50 -4.99 -11.83 10.86
C ASP A 50 -4.78 -11.78 9.33
N VAL A 51 -5.16 -10.65 8.72
CA VAL A 51 -5.07 -10.40 7.28
C VAL A 51 -4.44 -9.02 7.04
N VAL A 52 -3.57 -8.94 6.04
CA VAL A 52 -3.11 -7.68 5.44
C VAL A 52 -3.69 -7.54 4.04
N ILE A 53 -4.30 -6.39 3.76
CA ILE A 53 -4.66 -5.97 2.41
C ILE A 53 -3.59 -5.00 1.96
N VAL A 54 -2.97 -5.24 0.81
CA VAL A 54 -1.89 -4.39 0.29
C VAL A 54 -2.37 -3.74 -1.01
N PHE A 55 -2.70 -2.45 -0.94
CA PHE A 55 -2.84 -1.60 -2.12
C PHE A 55 -1.45 -1.25 -2.63
N TYR A 56 -1.16 -1.60 -3.88
CA TYR A 56 0.11 -1.31 -4.55
C TYR A 56 -0.12 -1.17 -6.06
N ASN A 57 0.90 -0.80 -6.81
CA ASN A 57 0.94 -0.87 -8.27
C ASN A 57 1.89 -1.99 -8.69
N ASP A 58 1.46 -2.85 -9.62
CA ASP A 58 2.33 -3.87 -10.22
C ASP A 58 3.31 -3.23 -11.20
N HIS A 59 4.58 -3.60 -11.12
CA HIS A 59 5.67 -3.03 -11.91
C HIS A 59 5.96 -3.83 -13.19
N GLY A 60 4.93 -4.47 -13.77
CA GLY A 60 5.05 -5.26 -14.98
C GLY A 60 5.37 -6.73 -14.74
N LEU A 61 5.22 -7.22 -13.51
CA LEU A 61 5.46 -8.61 -13.16
C LEU A 61 4.23 -9.48 -13.47
N SER A 62 3.05 -9.06 -13.00
CA SER A 62 1.78 -9.75 -13.30
C SER A 62 1.02 -9.13 -14.46
N PHE A 63 1.18 -7.82 -14.69
CA PHE A 63 0.41 -7.09 -15.68
C PHE A 63 1.33 -6.37 -16.67
N SER A 64 1.41 -6.89 -17.89
CA SER A 64 2.11 -6.22 -18.99
C SER A 64 1.26 -5.10 -19.62
N LEU A 65 1.91 -4.25 -20.41
CA LEU A 65 1.30 -3.05 -21.04
C LEU A 65 0.14 -3.37 -22.01
N ASP A 66 0.00 -4.63 -22.44
CA ASP A 66 -1.10 -5.09 -23.30
C ASP A 66 -2.39 -5.37 -22.52
N ASN A 67 -2.31 -5.58 -21.20
CA ASN A 67 -3.47 -5.79 -20.35
C ASN A 67 -3.21 -5.32 -18.91
N MET A 68 -3.48 -4.03 -18.67
CA MET A 68 -3.33 -3.43 -17.35
C MET A 68 -4.68 -2.98 -16.77
N PRO A 69 -5.21 -3.67 -15.76
CA PRO A 69 -6.51 -3.34 -15.17
C PRO A 69 -6.40 -2.09 -14.29
N THR A 70 -7.44 -1.25 -14.27
CA THR A 70 -7.53 -0.11 -13.34
C THR A 70 -7.43 -0.57 -11.89
N PHE A 71 -8.18 -1.61 -11.54
CA PHE A 71 -8.15 -2.29 -10.24
C PHE A 71 -8.10 -3.80 -10.45
N ALA A 72 -7.18 -4.48 -9.77
CA ALA A 72 -7.10 -5.93 -9.72
C ALA A 72 -7.02 -6.44 -8.28
N ILE A 73 -7.72 -7.54 -7.98
CA ILE A 73 -7.81 -8.10 -6.62
C ILE A 73 -7.37 -9.55 -6.64
N GLY A 74 -6.37 -9.88 -5.83
CA GLY A 74 -5.95 -11.24 -5.56
C GLY A 74 -7.02 -12.01 -4.77
N ALA A 75 -7.42 -13.16 -5.31
CA ALA A 75 -8.33 -14.12 -4.69
C ALA A 75 -7.78 -15.55 -4.71
N ALA A 76 -6.45 -15.68 -4.74
CA ALA A 76 -5.73 -16.94 -4.73
C ALA A 76 -5.49 -17.47 -3.31
N ASN A 77 -5.17 -18.76 -3.18
CA ASN A 77 -4.78 -19.38 -1.90
C ASN A 77 -3.37 -18.98 -1.46
N GLU A 78 -2.52 -18.61 -2.41
CA GLU A 78 -1.14 -18.18 -2.18
C GLU A 78 -0.65 -17.29 -3.31
N TYR A 79 0.37 -16.49 -3.03
CA TYR A 79 1.10 -15.66 -3.99
C TYR A 79 2.59 -15.91 -3.87
N ARG A 80 3.33 -15.68 -4.96
CA ARG A 80 4.78 -15.93 -5.05
C ARG A 80 5.47 -14.75 -5.69
N ASN A 81 6.70 -14.47 -5.25
CA ASN A 81 7.61 -13.58 -5.97
C ASN A 81 8.18 -14.28 -7.21
N ALA A 82 8.73 -13.49 -8.12
CA ALA A 82 9.42 -13.97 -9.31
C ALA A 82 10.49 -12.93 -9.73
N ASP A 83 11.29 -13.27 -10.74
CA ASP A 83 12.31 -12.37 -11.28
C ASP A 83 11.69 -11.12 -11.91
N GLU A 84 12.10 -9.96 -11.40
CA GLU A 84 11.71 -8.63 -11.88
C GLU A 84 12.77 -8.01 -12.82
N GLY A 85 13.62 -8.84 -13.41
CA GLY A 85 14.73 -8.45 -14.29
C GLY A 85 16.08 -8.33 -13.57
N TRP A 86 16.20 -8.84 -12.34
CA TRP A 86 17.40 -8.78 -11.50
C TRP A 86 18.00 -10.16 -11.20
N GLY A 87 17.44 -11.22 -11.79
CA GLY A 87 17.77 -12.62 -11.53
C GLY A 87 16.75 -13.28 -10.60
N GLU A 88 16.71 -14.61 -10.64
CA GLU A 88 15.77 -15.41 -9.83
C GLU A 88 15.93 -15.09 -8.33
N PRO A 89 14.87 -14.60 -7.65
CA PRO A 89 14.93 -14.30 -6.24
C PRO A 89 14.81 -15.57 -5.39
N GLU A 90 15.15 -15.48 -4.10
CA GLU A 90 14.80 -16.53 -3.15
C GLU A 90 13.27 -16.76 -3.15
N PRO A 91 12.78 -17.99 -3.37
CA PRO A 91 11.35 -18.24 -3.46
C PRO A 91 10.62 -17.95 -2.16
N ARG A 92 9.57 -17.16 -2.23
CA ARG A 92 8.67 -16.84 -1.12
C ARG A 92 7.24 -17.23 -1.45
N VAL A 93 6.50 -17.57 -0.40
CA VAL A 93 5.08 -17.93 -0.49
C VAL A 93 4.31 -17.10 0.53
N PHE A 94 3.34 -16.34 0.04
CA PHE A 94 2.45 -15.54 0.87
C PHE A 94 1.09 -16.19 0.90
N ARG A 95 0.61 -16.59 2.08
CA ARG A 95 -0.71 -17.20 2.24
C ARG A 95 -1.80 -16.19 1.86
N GLY A 96 -2.74 -16.58 1.00
CA GLY A 96 -3.91 -15.77 0.65
C GLY A 96 -5.06 -15.88 1.65
N ALA A 97 -6.07 -15.02 1.52
CA ALA A 97 -7.32 -15.08 2.27
C ALA A 97 -8.56 -15.18 1.34
N PRO A 98 -8.75 -16.30 0.62
CA PRO A 98 -9.76 -16.41 -0.43
C PRO A 98 -11.18 -16.04 0.00
N GLU A 99 -11.62 -16.45 1.19
CA GLU A 99 -12.99 -16.17 1.67
C GLU A 99 -13.25 -14.67 1.79
N LEU A 100 -12.32 -13.93 2.42
CA LEU A 100 -12.40 -12.47 2.53
C LEU A 100 -12.20 -11.81 1.16
N SER A 101 -11.26 -12.29 0.33
CA SER A 101 -11.08 -11.78 -1.04
C SER A 101 -12.36 -11.86 -1.86
N TRP A 102 -13.03 -13.02 -1.87
CA TRP A 102 -14.26 -13.21 -2.64
C TRP A 102 -15.43 -12.40 -2.07
N HIS A 103 -15.51 -12.23 -0.75
CA HIS A 103 -16.48 -11.33 -0.13
C HIS A 103 -16.28 -9.87 -0.57
N ILE A 104 -15.03 -9.40 -0.58
CA ILE A 104 -14.68 -8.05 -1.08
C ILE A 104 -15.03 -7.91 -2.56
N VAL A 105 -14.66 -8.89 -3.40
CA VAL A 105 -14.97 -8.90 -4.84
C VAL A 105 -16.47 -8.78 -5.09
N GLN A 106 -17.30 -9.60 -4.42
CA GLN A 106 -18.75 -9.55 -4.59
C GLN A 106 -19.34 -8.22 -4.12
N SER A 107 -18.85 -7.70 -2.99
CA SER A 107 -19.29 -6.41 -2.44
C SER A 107 -18.95 -5.24 -3.38
N LEU A 108 -17.77 -5.26 -4.00
CA LEU A 108 -17.35 -4.24 -4.94
C LEU A 108 -18.16 -4.22 -6.23
N ILE A 109 -18.48 -5.41 -6.78
CA ILE A 109 -19.38 -5.51 -7.92
C ILE A 109 -20.77 -4.95 -7.58
N ALA A 110 -21.29 -5.24 -6.38
CA ALA A 110 -22.56 -4.70 -5.91
C ALA A 110 -22.52 -3.16 -5.71
N ASP A 111 -21.34 -2.61 -5.36
CA ASP A 111 -21.07 -1.18 -5.23
C ASP A 111 -20.66 -0.50 -6.57
N GLU A 112 -20.90 -1.17 -7.71
CA GLU A 112 -20.65 -0.67 -9.08
C GLU A 112 -19.17 -0.34 -9.39
N PHE A 113 -18.24 -1.10 -8.82
CA PHE A 113 -16.83 -1.09 -9.21
C PHE A 113 -16.51 -2.21 -10.21
N ASP A 114 -16.08 -1.81 -11.40
CA ASP A 114 -15.46 -2.73 -12.36
C ASP A 114 -14.05 -3.09 -11.89
N ILE A 115 -13.82 -4.37 -11.61
CA ILE A 115 -12.56 -4.91 -11.10
C ILE A 115 -12.12 -6.13 -11.92
N SER A 116 -10.82 -6.36 -11.99
CA SER A 116 -10.26 -7.64 -12.41
C SER A 116 -10.04 -8.54 -11.19
N VAL A 117 -10.41 -9.81 -11.30
CA VAL A 117 -10.22 -10.80 -10.23
C VAL A 117 -9.08 -11.74 -10.62
N CYS A 118 -8.05 -11.79 -9.78
CA CYS A 118 -6.85 -12.58 -10.01
C CYS A 118 -6.91 -13.85 -9.15
N ARG A 119 -7.27 -14.97 -9.79
CA ARG A 119 -7.23 -16.30 -9.13
C ARG A 119 -5.83 -16.88 -9.04
N GLU A 120 -4.92 -16.31 -9.82
CA GLU A 120 -3.47 -16.51 -9.81
C GLU A 120 -2.85 -15.15 -10.16
N MET A 121 -1.77 -14.78 -9.48
CA MET A 121 -0.93 -13.63 -9.80
C MET A 121 0.41 -13.75 -9.06
N LEU A 122 1.44 -13.11 -9.61
CA LEU A 122 2.72 -12.94 -8.94
C LEU A 122 2.66 -11.71 -8.02
N PHE A 123 3.53 -11.67 -7.02
CA PHE A 123 3.61 -10.58 -6.07
C PHE A 123 4.99 -9.94 -6.15
N ASP A 124 5.04 -8.68 -6.54
CA ASP A 124 6.28 -7.96 -6.83
C ASP A 124 6.82 -7.22 -5.60
N HIS A 125 7.98 -6.57 -5.77
CA HIS A 125 8.64 -5.82 -4.70
C HIS A 125 7.76 -4.73 -4.10
N ALA A 126 6.81 -4.15 -4.84
CA ALA A 126 6.02 -3.02 -4.37
C ALA A 126 5.06 -3.43 -3.25
N GLY A 127 4.48 -4.62 -3.32
CA GLY A 127 3.73 -5.17 -2.19
C GLY A 127 4.61 -5.85 -1.14
N ILE A 128 5.63 -6.58 -1.58
CA ILE A 128 6.48 -7.39 -0.69
C ILE A 128 7.32 -6.53 0.25
N THR A 129 7.87 -5.41 -0.21
CA THR A 129 8.72 -4.54 0.60
C THR A 129 7.99 -4.03 1.85
N ALA A 130 6.69 -3.74 1.75
CA ALA A 130 5.89 -3.33 2.90
C ALA A 130 5.75 -4.44 3.95
N LEU A 131 5.67 -5.70 3.52
CA LEU A 131 5.65 -6.86 4.43
C LEU A 131 7.01 -7.08 5.09
N ASP A 132 8.10 -6.93 4.35
CA ASP A 132 9.45 -7.12 4.90
C ASP A 132 9.83 -6.04 5.93
N LEU A 133 9.31 -4.83 5.76
CA LEU A 133 9.46 -3.76 6.75
C LEU A 133 8.67 -4.04 8.05
N LEU A 134 7.49 -4.66 7.94
CA LEU A 134 6.64 -5.02 9.09
C LEU A 134 7.08 -6.30 9.78
N PHE A 135 7.61 -7.27 9.03
CA PHE A 135 7.97 -8.62 9.48
C PHE A 135 9.44 -8.93 9.12
N PRO A 136 10.40 -8.36 9.87
CA PRO A 136 11.83 -8.40 9.50
C PRO A 136 12.46 -9.80 9.56
N ASP A 137 11.83 -10.76 10.23
CA ASP A 137 12.27 -12.17 10.25
C ASP A 137 11.85 -12.96 8.99
N HIS A 138 11.19 -12.28 8.02
CA HIS A 138 10.66 -12.83 6.77
C HIS A 138 9.57 -13.91 6.94
N ASP A 139 9.25 -14.30 8.17
CA ASP A 139 8.05 -15.04 8.53
C ASP A 139 6.86 -14.08 8.56
N VAL A 140 5.98 -14.17 7.55
CA VAL A 140 4.78 -13.34 7.44
C VAL A 140 3.60 -14.15 8.00
N PRO A 141 3.21 -13.97 9.28
CA PRO A 141 2.22 -14.83 9.93
C PRO A 141 0.78 -14.55 9.47
N VAL A 142 0.59 -13.46 8.72
CA VAL A 142 -0.71 -12.95 8.28
C VAL A 142 -1.06 -13.47 6.90
N ALA A 143 -2.35 -13.68 6.63
CA ALA A 143 -2.80 -13.88 5.25
C ALA A 143 -2.74 -12.54 4.49
N THR A 144 -2.48 -12.57 3.20
CA THR A 144 -2.27 -11.39 2.34
C THR A 144 -3.33 -11.34 1.25
N ILE A 145 -3.87 -10.16 0.98
CA ILE A 145 -4.73 -9.87 -0.18
C ILE A 145 -4.05 -8.74 -0.97
N PRO A 146 -3.34 -9.06 -2.07
CA PRO A 146 -2.78 -8.05 -2.97
C PRO A 146 -3.92 -7.38 -3.75
N ILE A 147 -3.93 -6.05 -3.76
CA ILE A 147 -4.85 -5.25 -4.56
C ILE A 147 -4.03 -4.25 -5.39
N VAL A 148 -4.05 -4.45 -6.71
CA VAL A 148 -3.35 -3.58 -7.65
C VAL A 148 -4.24 -2.39 -8.00
N ILE A 149 -3.67 -1.20 -7.91
CA ILE A 149 -4.19 0.05 -8.46
C ILE A 149 -3.24 0.48 -9.57
N ASN A 150 -3.75 0.63 -10.80
CA ASN A 150 -2.92 1.08 -11.90
C ASN A 150 -2.45 2.52 -11.67
N ALA A 151 -1.12 2.69 -11.57
CA ALA A 151 -0.43 3.97 -11.53
C ALA A 151 0.63 4.10 -12.65
N VAL A 152 0.66 3.15 -13.60
CA VAL A 152 1.75 2.99 -14.57
C VAL A 152 1.39 3.54 -15.96
N GLN A 153 0.23 3.17 -16.51
CA GLN A 153 -0.17 3.62 -17.85
C GLN A 153 -1.64 4.05 -17.90
N PRO A 154 -1.96 5.19 -18.54
CA PRO A 154 -3.33 5.64 -18.73
C PRO A 154 -4.23 4.64 -19.46
N PRO A 155 -5.55 4.60 -19.18
CA PRO A 155 -6.26 5.49 -18.24
C PRO A 155 -6.05 5.11 -16.78
N LEU A 156 -5.73 6.11 -15.96
CA LEU A 156 -5.49 5.97 -14.53
C LEU A 156 -6.77 6.30 -13.74
N PRO A 157 -7.06 5.63 -12.62
CA PRO A 157 -8.15 6.03 -11.75
C PRO A 157 -7.88 7.43 -11.17
N THR A 158 -8.94 8.20 -10.92
CA THR A 158 -8.81 9.50 -10.25
C THR A 158 -8.61 9.32 -8.74
N PRO A 159 -8.03 10.31 -8.03
CA PRO A 159 -7.96 10.29 -6.56
C PRO A 159 -9.32 10.02 -5.89
N ALA A 160 -10.38 10.66 -6.38
CA ALA A 160 -11.73 10.43 -5.90
C ALA A 160 -12.22 8.99 -6.11
N ARG A 161 -11.86 8.34 -7.23
CA ARG A 161 -12.20 6.93 -7.50
C ARG A 161 -11.45 6.01 -6.52
N CYS A 162 -10.16 6.26 -6.28
CA CYS A 162 -9.35 5.49 -5.32
C CYS A 162 -9.86 5.62 -3.88
N TYR A 163 -10.26 6.83 -3.45
CA TYR A 163 -10.84 7.04 -2.13
C TYR A 163 -12.16 6.28 -1.95
N LYS A 164 -13.07 6.38 -2.93
CA LYS A 164 -14.35 5.64 -2.93
C LYS A 164 -14.14 4.13 -2.97
N PHE A 165 -13.14 3.65 -3.71
CA PHE A 165 -12.77 2.25 -3.77
C PHE A 165 -12.31 1.74 -2.40
N GLY A 166 -11.43 2.50 -1.73
CA GLY A 166 -11.06 2.26 -0.33
C GLY A 166 -12.27 2.17 0.59
N GLN A 167 -13.18 3.15 0.52
CA GLN A 167 -14.41 3.17 1.33
C GLN A 167 -15.29 1.95 1.09
N ALA A 168 -15.43 1.50 -0.17
CA ALA A 168 -16.19 0.30 -0.51
C ALA A 168 -15.55 -0.97 0.08
N ILE A 169 -14.23 -1.09 0.02
CA ILE A 169 -13.49 -2.18 0.66
C ILE A 169 -13.66 -2.15 2.19
N GLY A 170 -13.57 -0.96 2.80
CA GLY A 170 -13.82 -0.79 4.23
C GLY A 170 -15.21 -1.25 4.67
N ARG A 171 -16.25 -0.92 3.89
CA ARG A 171 -17.61 -1.41 4.11
C ARG A 171 -17.71 -2.93 3.93
N ALA A 172 -17.09 -3.49 2.89
CA ALA A 172 -17.08 -4.93 2.65
C ALA A 172 -16.45 -5.70 3.82
N ILE A 173 -15.30 -5.23 4.34
CA ILE A 173 -14.66 -5.85 5.51
C ILE A 173 -15.59 -5.82 6.73
N ALA A 174 -16.27 -4.68 6.96
CA ALA A 174 -17.17 -4.51 8.10
C ALA A 174 -18.42 -5.42 8.04
N THR A 175 -18.78 -5.96 6.88
CA THR A 175 -19.91 -6.90 6.71
C THR A 175 -19.46 -8.37 6.64
N PHE A 176 -18.16 -8.64 6.62
CA PHE A 176 -17.64 -10.01 6.59
C PHE A 176 -17.88 -10.72 7.93
N ALA A 177 -18.54 -11.88 7.88
CA ALA A 177 -18.97 -12.65 9.04
C ALA A 177 -17.82 -13.43 9.70
N SER A 178 -16.86 -12.69 10.26
CA SER A 178 -15.66 -13.18 10.95
C SER A 178 -15.34 -12.27 12.14
N ASP A 179 -14.34 -12.59 12.95
CA ASP A 179 -13.74 -11.73 13.99
C ASP A 179 -12.34 -11.22 13.62
N GLN A 180 -11.89 -11.52 12.39
CA GLN A 180 -10.58 -11.14 11.87
C GLN A 180 -10.28 -9.63 11.97
N LYS A 181 -9.04 -9.34 12.32
CA LYS A 181 -8.43 -8.01 12.30
C LYS A 181 -7.68 -7.82 10.98
N VAL A 182 -8.03 -6.77 10.26
CA VAL A 182 -7.43 -6.44 8.96
C VAL A 182 -6.53 -5.22 9.11
N LEU A 183 -5.27 -5.32 8.69
CA LEU A 183 -4.41 -4.17 8.45
C LEU A 183 -4.48 -3.82 6.95
N VAL A 184 -4.68 -2.55 6.64
CA VAL A 184 -4.73 -2.07 5.25
C VAL A 184 -3.46 -1.27 4.96
N ILE A 185 -2.76 -1.60 3.88
CA ILE A 185 -1.50 -0.99 3.50
C ILE A 185 -1.68 -0.25 2.18
N GLY A 186 -1.25 1.01 2.11
CA GLY A 186 -1.03 1.77 0.89
C GLY A 186 0.47 1.82 0.63
N SER A 187 0.94 1.04 -0.32
CA SER A 187 2.35 0.94 -0.68
C SER A 187 2.68 1.84 -1.87
N GLY A 188 3.77 2.58 -1.77
CA GLY A 188 4.30 3.48 -2.81
C GLY A 188 4.43 4.92 -2.36
N GLY A 189 4.78 5.78 -3.32
CA GLY A 189 4.95 7.21 -3.11
C GLY A 189 6.21 7.58 -2.32
N LEU A 190 6.38 8.85 -1.93
CA LEU A 190 5.55 10.00 -2.33
C LEU A 190 6.13 10.63 -3.60
N SER A 191 6.51 11.90 -3.60
CA SER A 191 7.00 12.54 -4.82
C SER A 191 8.28 11.89 -5.38
N HIS A 192 8.24 11.55 -6.66
CA HIS A 192 9.39 11.14 -7.47
C HIS A 192 9.06 11.08 -8.96
N GLU A 193 10.08 11.22 -9.78
CA GLU A 193 10.01 10.99 -11.21
C GLU A 193 11.24 10.24 -11.71
N LEU A 194 11.03 9.15 -12.45
CA LEU A 194 12.11 8.34 -13.04
C LEU A 194 12.64 8.93 -14.36
N GLY A 195 11.85 9.79 -15.01
CA GLY A 195 12.27 10.54 -16.20
C GLY A 195 13.02 11.84 -15.89
N GLU A 196 12.78 12.43 -14.71
CA GLU A 196 13.44 13.64 -14.20
C GLU A 196 13.98 13.36 -12.79
N PHE A 197 15.21 12.84 -12.72
CA PHE A 197 15.82 12.45 -11.46
C PHE A 197 15.89 13.61 -10.45
N GLY A 198 15.36 13.37 -9.25
CA GLY A 198 15.45 14.32 -8.13
C GLY A 198 14.27 15.28 -8.00
N LYS A 199 13.21 15.12 -8.79
CA LYS A 199 11.94 15.82 -8.58
C LYS A 199 11.25 15.31 -7.31
N ILE A 200 11.61 15.93 -6.18
CA ILE A 200 11.00 15.71 -4.86
C ILE A 200 10.35 17.02 -4.42
N ASN A 201 9.07 16.94 -4.05
CA ASN A 201 8.28 18.06 -3.57
C ASN A 201 7.84 17.80 -2.11
N GLU A 202 8.78 18.01 -1.19
CA GLU A 202 8.56 17.81 0.24
C GLU A 202 7.34 18.57 0.80
N PRO A 203 7.07 19.84 0.42
CA PRO A 203 5.84 20.52 0.85
C PRO A 203 4.55 19.78 0.46
N PHE A 204 4.48 19.26 -0.77
CA PHE A 204 3.31 18.50 -1.23
C PHE A 204 3.20 17.14 -0.52
N ASP A 205 4.33 16.47 -0.30
CA ASP A 205 4.39 15.19 0.39
C ASP A 205 3.91 15.31 1.85
N ARG A 206 4.40 16.32 2.57
CA ARG A 206 3.97 16.59 3.95
C ARG A 206 2.49 16.97 4.02
N MET A 207 2.02 17.80 3.10
CA MET A 207 0.59 18.13 2.99
C MET A 207 -0.24 16.86 2.76
N THR A 208 0.21 15.96 1.88
CA THR A 208 -0.45 14.68 1.64
C THR A 208 -0.54 13.85 2.91
N MET A 209 0.57 13.71 3.64
CA MET A 209 0.60 12.99 4.92
C MET A 209 -0.35 13.61 5.96
N GLU A 210 -0.39 14.94 6.07
CA GLU A 210 -1.31 15.65 6.97
C GLU A 210 -2.77 15.39 6.59
N LYS A 211 -3.14 15.56 5.31
CA LYS A 211 -4.51 15.37 4.84
C LYS A 211 -4.98 13.93 4.90
N ILE A 212 -4.09 12.95 4.81
CA ILE A 212 -4.45 11.56 5.08
C ILE A 212 -5.03 11.39 6.49
N LEU A 213 -4.64 12.19 7.49
CA LEU A 213 -5.16 12.03 8.85
C LEU A 213 -6.57 12.60 9.01
N ASP A 214 -6.76 13.87 8.64
CA ASP A 214 -7.92 14.66 9.07
C ASP A 214 -8.88 15.08 7.95
N ALA A 215 -8.42 15.18 6.69
CA ALA A 215 -9.20 15.69 5.57
C ALA A 215 -8.83 15.00 4.24
N PRO A 216 -8.92 13.66 4.14
CA PRO A 216 -8.51 12.92 2.93
C PRO A 216 -9.33 13.29 1.70
N GLU A 217 -10.54 13.82 1.87
CA GLU A 217 -11.38 14.33 0.79
C GLU A 217 -10.74 15.50 0.03
N GLU A 218 -9.83 16.26 0.65
CA GLU A 218 -9.09 17.32 -0.05
C GLU A 218 -8.15 16.74 -1.11
N LEU A 219 -7.53 15.59 -0.85
CA LEU A 219 -6.69 14.90 -1.82
C LEU A 219 -7.49 14.40 -3.04
N THR A 220 -8.80 14.19 -2.87
CA THR A 220 -9.67 13.72 -3.97
C THR A 220 -9.96 14.78 -5.02
N ARG A 221 -9.61 16.04 -4.76
CA ARG A 221 -9.88 17.19 -5.63
C ARG A 221 -8.82 17.39 -6.71
N TYR A 222 -7.64 16.80 -6.52
CA TYR A 222 -6.59 16.84 -7.52
C TYR A 222 -6.96 15.96 -8.72
N THR A 223 -6.56 16.42 -9.90
CA THR A 223 -6.48 15.60 -11.11
C THR A 223 -5.17 14.83 -11.13
N ASN A 224 -5.09 13.79 -11.97
CA ASN A 224 -3.85 13.05 -12.15
C ASN A 224 -2.74 13.96 -12.70
N ASP A 225 -3.05 14.85 -13.64
CA ASP A 225 -2.08 15.77 -14.22
C ASP A 225 -1.52 16.76 -13.18
N GLU A 226 -2.37 17.32 -12.30
CA GLU A 226 -1.91 18.17 -11.20
C GLU A 226 -0.98 17.41 -10.23
N ILE A 227 -1.27 16.13 -9.96
CA ILE A 227 -0.39 15.28 -9.15
C ILE A 227 0.94 15.06 -9.88
N VAL A 228 0.93 14.79 -11.18
CA VAL A 228 2.17 14.61 -11.97
C VAL A 228 3.03 15.88 -11.96
N ASP A 229 2.41 17.05 -12.07
CA ASP A 229 3.11 18.33 -11.99
C ASP A 229 3.73 18.55 -10.60
N LEU A 230 2.98 18.23 -9.53
CA LEU A 230 3.40 18.47 -8.15
C LEU A 230 4.38 17.41 -7.63
N ALA A 231 4.17 16.14 -7.95
CA ALA A 231 4.84 14.99 -7.31
C ALA A 231 5.64 14.12 -8.30
N GLY A 232 5.63 14.44 -9.59
CA GLY A 232 6.25 13.61 -10.62
C GLY A 232 5.36 12.46 -11.09
N ALA A 233 5.69 11.88 -12.25
CA ALA A 233 4.87 10.85 -12.87
C ALA A 233 4.62 9.64 -11.97
N GLN A 234 5.64 9.16 -11.27
CA GLN A 234 5.52 8.03 -10.32
C GLN A 234 4.97 8.46 -8.95
N GLY A 235 4.86 9.77 -8.67
CA GLY A 235 4.14 10.28 -7.51
C GLY A 235 2.65 9.89 -7.48
N LEU A 236 2.09 9.46 -8.61
CA LEU A 236 0.74 8.88 -8.71
C LEU A 236 0.54 7.61 -7.87
N GLU A 237 1.60 6.98 -7.37
CA GLU A 237 1.48 5.90 -6.39
C GLU A 237 0.79 6.34 -5.09
N LEU A 238 0.70 7.65 -4.79
CA LEU A 238 -0.06 8.18 -3.66
C LEU A 238 -1.54 7.75 -3.66
N MET A 239 -2.07 7.30 -4.81
CA MET A 239 -3.42 6.73 -4.91
C MET A 239 -3.64 5.55 -3.97
N THR A 240 -2.59 4.76 -3.69
CA THR A 240 -2.67 3.62 -2.76
C THR A 240 -2.85 4.08 -1.33
N TRP A 241 -2.24 5.21 -0.94
CA TRP A 241 -2.44 5.85 0.36
C TRP A 241 -3.86 6.39 0.50
N ILE A 242 -4.39 7.03 -0.56
CA ILE A 242 -5.78 7.51 -0.61
C ILE A 242 -6.76 6.35 -0.46
N ALA A 243 -6.54 5.22 -1.15
CA ALA A 243 -7.37 4.03 -1.03
C ALA A 243 -7.28 3.40 0.37
N MET A 244 -6.07 3.28 0.93
CA MET A 244 -5.87 2.83 2.32
C MET A 244 -6.66 3.69 3.29
N ARG A 245 -6.55 5.02 3.18
CA ARG A 245 -7.26 5.94 4.07
C ARG A 245 -8.77 5.90 3.89
N GLY A 246 -9.25 5.68 2.67
CA GLY A 246 -10.67 5.47 2.40
C GLY A 246 -11.24 4.24 3.11
N ALA A 247 -10.45 3.18 3.25
CA ALA A 247 -10.87 1.97 3.96
C ALA A 247 -10.96 2.16 5.48
N VAL A 248 -10.05 2.93 6.08
CA VAL A 248 -10.02 3.19 7.54
C VAL A 248 -11.06 4.26 7.91
N ALA A 249 -12.30 3.88 8.19
CA ALA A 249 -13.36 4.84 8.51
C ALA A 249 -13.15 5.59 9.84
N GLY A 250 -13.59 6.85 9.90
CA GLY A 250 -13.61 7.66 11.13
C GLY A 250 -12.31 8.41 11.42
N ALA A 251 -12.20 8.89 12.66
CA ALA A 251 -11.00 9.53 13.18
C ALA A 251 -9.91 8.48 13.47
N VAL A 252 -8.66 8.89 13.36
CA VAL A 252 -7.49 8.00 13.50
C VAL A 252 -6.43 8.65 14.38
N ASP A 253 -5.70 7.83 15.12
CA ASP A 253 -4.52 8.21 15.89
C ASP A 253 -3.25 7.75 15.17
N VAL A 254 -2.19 8.55 15.24
CA VAL A 254 -0.88 8.20 14.65
C VAL A 254 -0.09 7.36 15.64
N VAL A 255 0.30 6.16 15.22
CA VAL A 255 1.16 5.25 15.98
C VAL A 255 2.63 5.53 15.71
N SER A 256 2.96 5.69 14.42
CA SER A 256 4.31 6.06 13.96
C SER A 256 4.20 6.83 12.67
N SER A 257 5.11 7.77 12.44
CA SER A 257 5.16 8.52 11.18
C SER A 257 6.55 9.09 10.96
N ILE A 258 7.01 9.03 9.71
CA ILE A 258 8.23 9.69 9.26
C ILE A 258 8.11 10.10 7.79
N TYR A 259 8.68 11.26 7.48
CA TYR A 259 9.06 11.65 6.13
C TYR A 259 10.59 11.79 6.10
N HIS A 260 11.23 11.16 5.11
CA HIS A 260 12.67 11.21 4.87
C HIS A 260 12.94 11.32 3.38
N ALA A 261 13.63 12.38 2.98
CA ALA A 261 14.05 12.57 1.60
C ALA A 261 15.52 12.95 1.51
N PRO A 262 16.28 12.40 0.54
CA PRO A 262 15.85 11.37 -0.40
C PRO A 262 15.97 9.94 0.19
N ILE A 263 15.06 9.04 -0.20
CA ILE A 263 15.35 7.60 -0.27
C ILE A 263 15.51 7.24 -1.74
N SER A 264 16.75 7.03 -2.19
CA SER A 264 17.11 7.00 -3.62
C SER A 264 16.70 8.28 -4.35
N HIS A 265 15.59 8.27 -5.09
CA HIS A 265 15.09 9.42 -5.87
C HIS A 265 13.71 9.89 -5.38
N THR A 266 13.29 9.43 -4.20
CA THR A 266 11.90 9.53 -3.74
C THR A 266 11.80 10.25 -2.40
N GLY A 267 10.73 11.04 -2.25
CA GLY A 267 10.22 11.49 -0.96
C GLY A 267 9.71 10.29 -0.16
N GLY A 268 10.61 9.67 0.62
CA GLY A 268 10.32 8.46 1.35
C GLY A 268 9.46 8.73 2.57
N ALA A 269 8.42 7.93 2.79
CA ALA A 269 7.53 8.12 3.93
C ALA A 269 7.02 6.80 4.51
N MET A 270 6.70 6.84 5.80
CA MET A 270 5.94 5.81 6.49
C MET A 270 4.97 6.47 7.45
N MET A 271 3.74 5.96 7.53
CA MET A 271 2.72 6.41 8.48
C MET A 271 1.82 5.24 8.87
N LEU A 272 1.89 4.83 10.13
CA LEU A 272 0.97 3.86 10.74
C LEU A 272 -0.09 4.59 11.56
N ILE A 273 -1.35 4.35 11.22
CA ILE A 273 -2.54 4.89 11.88
C ILE A 273 -3.40 3.76 12.45
N GLU A 274 -4.09 4.04 13.55
CA GLU A 274 -5.14 3.17 14.09
C GLU A 274 -6.45 3.93 14.30
N PRO A 275 -7.63 3.28 14.22
CA PRO A 275 -8.90 3.94 14.53
C PRO A 275 -8.85 4.55 15.94
N ALA A 276 -9.22 5.83 16.05
CA ALA A 276 -9.18 6.54 17.31
C ALA A 276 -10.10 5.87 18.34
N ALA A 277 -9.68 5.87 19.61
CA ALA A 277 -10.52 5.38 20.69
C ALA A 277 -11.85 6.16 20.69
N LYS A 278 -12.98 5.43 20.78
CA LYS A 278 -14.28 6.09 20.98
C LYS A 278 -14.23 6.79 22.34
N GLY A 279 -14.16 8.11 22.31
CA GLY A 279 -14.31 8.97 23.50
C GLY A 279 -15.69 8.87 24.12
#